data_AF-A0A495D6J6-F1
#
_entry.id   AF-A0A495D6J6-F1
#
_cell.length_a   1.000
_cell.length_b   1.000
_cell.length_c   1.000
_cell.angle_alpha   90.00
_cell.angle_beta   90.00
_cell.angle_gamma   90.00
#
_symmetry.space_group_name_H-M   'P 1'
#
loop_
_entity.id
_entity.type
_entity.pdbx_description
1 polymer ?
#
loop_
_entity_poly.entity_id
_entity_poly.type
_entity_poly.pdbx_seq_one_letter_code
_entity_poly.pdbx_strand_id
1 'polypeptide(L)'
;MPRPETGRWEIVALRWGLIVGISYWALTQLGSATRVLIIKFGDAVSAGIDPTLVIIVDNMGMFGAALTVANAVAYSGAVALLVMRMSAALPVYAAALVFDLTGWVIYSTHSLYDFWSDSSNQIEDWVANGLLLVGLIGLIILRQAGALPKRLVISR
;
A
#
# COMPACT_ATOMS: atom_id res chain seq x y z
N MET A 1 -41.39 10.22 -9.04
CA MET A 1 -40.96 9.26 -8.01
C MET A 1 -39.50 9.56 -7.68
N PRO A 2 -39.13 9.85 -6.42
CA PRO A 2 -37.73 9.97 -6.04
C PRO A 2 -37.08 8.58 -6.19
N ARG A 3 -35.92 8.52 -6.86
CA ARG A 3 -35.14 7.27 -7.00
C ARG A 3 -34.71 6.77 -5.62
N PRO A 4 -34.69 5.45 -5.38
CA PRO A 4 -34.37 4.89 -4.08
C PRO A 4 -32.95 5.28 -3.63
N GLU A 5 -32.78 5.47 -2.32
CA GLU A 5 -31.53 5.82 -1.62
C GLU A 5 -30.45 4.72 -1.69
N THR A 6 -30.69 3.64 -2.42
CA THR A 6 -29.84 2.45 -2.51
C THR A 6 -28.41 2.77 -2.97
N GLY A 7 -28.25 3.67 -3.94
CA GLY A 7 -26.93 4.09 -4.42
C GLY A 7 -26.08 4.82 -3.37
N ARG A 8 -26.68 5.41 -2.33
CA ARG A 8 -25.94 6.12 -1.27
C ARG A 8 -25.28 5.14 -0.30
N TRP A 9 -25.95 4.04 0.03
CA TRP A 9 -25.42 3.02 0.94
C TRP A 9 -24.31 2.20 0.28
N GLU A 10 -24.45 1.86 -1.00
CA GLU A 10 -23.41 1.16 -1.78
C GLU A 10 -22.10 1.96 -1.84
N ILE A 11 -22.19 3.27 -2.08
CA ILE A 11 -21.04 4.18 -2.09
C ILE A 11 -20.36 4.27 -0.71
N VAL A 12 -21.16 4.32 0.36
CA VAL A 12 -20.63 4.37 1.74
C VAL A 12 -19.96 3.03 2.08
N ALA A 13 -20.58 1.91 1.75
CA ALA A 13 -20.03 0.57 1.95
C ALA A 13 -18.73 0.37 1.17
N LEU A 14 -18.70 0.76 -0.11
CA LEU A 14 -17.50 0.71 -0.95
C LEU A 14 -16.37 1.55 -0.34
N ARG A 15 -16.65 2.78 0.12
CA ARG A 15 -15.64 3.64 0.76
C ARG A 15 -15.06 3.00 2.01
N TRP A 16 -15.89 2.45 2.89
CA TRP A 16 -15.39 1.81 4.10
C TRP A 16 -14.67 0.49 3.82
N GLY A 17 -15.14 -0.31 2.86
CA GLY A 17 -14.46 -1.51 2.39
C GLY A 17 -13.07 -1.21 1.87
N LEU A 18 -12.92 -0.16 1.05
CA LEU A 18 -11.61 0.30 0.58
C LEU A 18 -10.73 0.81 1.72
N ILE A 19 -11.27 1.59 2.67
CA ILE A 19 -10.50 2.04 3.83
C ILE A 19 -9.97 0.83 4.60
N VAL A 20 -10.80 -0.18 4.89
CA VAL A 20 -10.38 -1.38 5.62
C VAL A 20 -9.32 -2.17 4.85
N GLY A 21 -9.55 -2.44 3.56
CA GLY A 21 -8.61 -3.20 2.73
C GLY A 21 -7.26 -2.49 2.57
N ILE A 22 -7.27 -1.19 2.31
CA ILE A 22 -6.04 -0.40 2.17
C ILE A 22 -5.35 -0.23 3.53
N SER A 23 -6.09 -0.15 4.64
CA SER A 23 -5.50 -0.11 5.99
C SER A 23 -4.78 -1.41 6.33
N TYR A 24 -5.38 -2.55 5.98
CA TYR A 24 -4.73 -3.85 6.14
C TYR A 24 -3.40 -3.89 5.37
N TRP A 25 -3.40 -3.46 4.12
CA TRP A 25 -2.17 -3.39 3.33
C TRP A 25 -1.16 -2.36 3.87
N ALA A 26 -1.61 -1.21 4.35
CA ALA A 26 -0.72 -0.23 4.97
C ALA A 26 0.03 -0.82 6.18
N LEU A 27 -0.65 -1.66 6.98
CA LEU A 27 -0.03 -2.34 8.13
C LEU A 27 1.00 -3.38 7.69
N THR A 28 0.75 -4.14 6.62
CA THR A 28 1.76 -5.07 6.09
C THR A 28 3.00 -4.33 5.60
N GLN A 29 2.81 -3.21 4.89
CA GLN A 29 3.90 -2.35 4.41
C GLN A 29 4.69 -1.70 5.56
N LEU A 30 4.03 -1.25 6.63
CA LEU A 30 4.70 -0.77 7.84
C LEU A 30 5.55 -1.85 8.51
N GLY A 31 5.04 -3.09 8.56
CA GLY A 31 5.81 -4.24 9.05
C GLY A 31 7.07 -4.48 8.20
N SER A 32 6.94 -4.48 6.88
CA SER A 32 8.07 -4.61 5.95
C SER A 32 9.08 -3.47 6.10
N ALA A 33 8.63 -2.22 6.14
CA ALA A 33 9.48 -1.06 6.35
C ALA A 33 10.24 -1.12 7.68
N THR A 34 9.57 -1.57 8.75
CA THR A 34 10.21 -1.74 10.06
C THR A 34 11.33 -2.78 10.01
N ARG A 35 11.10 -3.93 9.39
CA ARG A 35 12.14 -4.97 9.21
C ARG A 35 13.31 -4.45 8.40
N VAL A 36 13.05 -3.76 7.30
CA VAL A 36 14.09 -3.14 6.46
C VAL A 36 14.92 -2.13 7.24
N LEU A 37 14.29 -1.26 8.04
CA LEU A 37 15.00 -0.28 8.85
C LEU A 37 15.85 -0.94 9.93
N ILE A 38 15.36 -2.00 10.58
CA ILE A 38 16.14 -2.76 11.56
C ILE A 38 17.35 -3.42 10.88
N ILE A 39 17.18 -3.99 9.69
CA ILE A 39 18.30 -4.59 8.94
C ILE A 39 19.35 -3.53 8.57
N LYS A 40 18.92 -2.35 8.10
CA LYS A 40 19.85 -1.31 7.64
C LYS A 40 20.53 -0.50 8.73
N PHE A 41 19.85 -0.32 9.86
CA PHE A 41 20.29 0.65 10.88
C PHE A 41 20.33 0.09 12.30
N GLY A 42 19.78 -1.10 12.53
CA GLY A 42 19.68 -1.74 13.84
C GLY A 42 20.41 -3.07 13.91
N ASP A 43 19.96 -3.92 14.83
CA ASP A 43 20.46 -5.28 15.01
C ASP A 43 19.39 -6.30 14.60
N ALA A 44 19.52 -6.80 13.38
CA ALA A 44 18.59 -7.79 12.81
C ALA A 44 18.60 -9.14 13.54
N VAL A 45 19.74 -9.53 14.11
CA VAL A 45 19.90 -10.82 14.80
C VAL A 45 19.13 -10.78 16.11
N SER A 46 19.34 -9.72 16.90
CA SER A 46 18.62 -9.52 18.17
C SER A 46 17.11 -9.32 17.96
N ALA A 47 16.70 -8.78 16.81
CA ALA A 47 15.30 -8.64 16.44
C ALA A 47 14.65 -9.95 15.93
N GLY A 48 15.41 -11.04 15.82
CA GLY A 48 14.93 -12.34 15.34
C GLY A 48 14.50 -12.34 13.88
N ILE A 49 15.11 -11.48 13.05
CA ILE A 49 14.79 -11.39 11.62
C ILE A 49 15.43 -12.57 10.87
N ASP A 50 14.66 -13.16 9.96
CA ASP A 50 15.12 -14.26 9.11
C ASP A 50 16.42 -13.90 8.35
N PRO A 51 17.49 -14.72 8.43
CA PRO A 51 18.76 -14.42 7.76
C PRO A 51 18.67 -14.28 6.23
N THR A 52 17.73 -14.98 5.60
CA THR A 52 17.48 -14.87 4.15
C THR A 52 16.93 -13.48 3.81
N LEU A 53 16.01 -12.97 4.63
CA LEU A 53 15.49 -11.61 4.47
C LEU A 53 16.58 -10.55 4.68
N VAL A 54 17.51 -10.77 5.62
CA VAL A 54 18.69 -9.89 5.81
C VAL A 54 19.50 -9.81 4.52
N ILE A 55 19.86 -10.96 3.94
CA ILE A 55 20.63 -11.04 2.69
C ILE A 55 19.91 -10.33 1.54
N ILE A 56 18.59 -10.53 1.40
CA ILE A 56 17.78 -9.88 0.36
C ILE A 56 17.84 -8.36 0.52
N VAL A 57 17.54 -7.86 1.71
CA VAL A 57 17.53 -6.41 1.99
C VAL A 57 18.92 -5.79 1.83
N ASP A 58 19.98 -6.54 2.13
CA ASP A 58 21.36 -6.14 1.85
C ASP A 58 21.68 -6.02 0.37
N ASN A 59 21.21 -6.96 -0.43
CA ASN A 59 21.35 -6.91 -1.89
C ASN A 59 20.49 -5.82 -2.55
N MET A 60 19.33 -5.45 -1.98
CA MET A 60 18.47 -4.36 -2.48
C MET A 60 19.12 -2.97 -2.38
N GLY A 61 20.15 -2.81 -1.54
CA GLY A 61 20.81 -1.55 -1.28
C GLY A 61 19.92 -0.48 -0.62
N MET A 62 20.45 0.73 -0.49
CA MET A 62 19.76 1.84 0.20
C MET A 62 18.53 2.36 -0.56
N PHE A 63 18.54 2.25 -1.90
CA PHE A 63 17.40 2.68 -2.71
C PHE A 63 16.16 1.80 -2.47
N GLY A 64 16.31 0.47 -2.52
CA GLY A 64 15.21 -0.45 -2.23
C GLY A 64 14.69 -0.30 -0.80
N ALA A 65 15.60 -0.04 0.16
CA ALA A 65 15.22 0.25 1.53
C ALA A 65 14.39 1.54 1.65
N ALA A 66 14.84 2.64 1.02
CA ALA A 66 14.12 3.89 0.99
C ALA A 66 12.75 3.78 0.29
N LEU A 67 12.68 3.02 -0.81
CA LEU A 67 11.44 2.76 -1.53
C LEU A 67 10.42 2.02 -0.65
N THR A 68 10.86 1.00 0.10
CA THR A 68 9.99 0.25 1.03
C THR A 68 9.41 1.17 2.11
N VAL A 69 10.23 2.04 2.68
CA VAL A 69 9.78 3.01 3.69
C VAL A 69 8.82 4.05 3.09
N ALA A 70 9.17 4.62 1.94
CA ALA A 70 8.33 5.59 1.25
C ALA A 70 6.96 5.00 0.89
N ASN A 71 6.93 3.72 0.50
CA ASN A 71 5.71 2.99 0.20
C ASN A 71 4.79 2.83 1.42
N ALA A 72 5.34 2.40 2.55
CA ALA A 72 4.60 2.28 3.81
C ALA A 72 4.01 3.62 4.27
N VAL A 73 4.79 4.70 4.13
CA VAL A 73 4.33 6.07 4.43
C VAL A 73 3.23 6.50 3.47
N ALA A 74 3.37 6.23 2.17
CA ALA A 74 2.38 6.59 1.16
C ALA A 74 1.04 5.87 1.39
N TYR A 75 1.04 4.57 1.67
CA TYR A 75 -0.20 3.84 1.99
C TYR A 75 -0.85 4.34 3.29
N SER A 76 -0.07 4.55 4.34
CA SER A 76 -0.58 5.11 5.61
C SER A 76 -1.18 6.50 5.41
N GLY A 77 -0.50 7.34 4.61
CA GLY A 77 -1.00 8.65 4.21
C GLY A 77 -2.28 8.56 3.39
N ALA A 78 -2.36 7.65 2.42
CA ALA A 78 -3.55 7.41 1.61
C ALA A 78 -4.76 7.03 2.50
N VAL A 79 -4.58 6.13 3.46
CA VAL A 79 -5.63 5.76 4.43
C VAL A 79 -6.10 6.97 5.21
N ALA A 80 -5.18 7.74 5.80
CA ALA A 80 -5.54 8.94 6.57
C ALA A 80 -6.33 9.95 5.72
N LEU A 81 -5.88 10.19 4.48
CA LEU A 81 -6.55 11.08 3.54
C LEU A 81 -7.94 10.55 3.12
N LEU A 82 -8.11 9.24 2.95
CA LEU A 82 -9.41 8.62 2.66
C LEU A 82 -10.39 8.78 3.82
N VAL A 83 -9.93 8.56 5.05
CA VAL A 83 -10.72 8.74 6.28
C VAL A 83 -11.17 10.19 6.42
N MET A 84 -10.24 11.14 6.24
CA MET A 84 -10.49 12.59 6.27
C MET A 84 -11.25 13.10 5.03
N ARG A 85 -11.50 12.24 4.03
CA ARG A 85 -12.14 12.60 2.75
C ARG A 85 -11.41 13.73 2.03
N MET A 86 -10.08 13.69 1.98
CA MET A 86 -9.28 14.68 1.27
C MET A 86 -9.12 14.32 -0.21
N SER A 87 -9.09 15.33 -1.10
CA SER A 87 -8.90 15.12 -2.54
C SER A 87 -7.56 14.48 -2.91
N ALA A 88 -6.57 14.61 -2.04
CA ALA A 88 -5.24 14.03 -2.20
C ALA A 88 -5.21 12.50 -1.98
N ALA A 89 -6.29 11.90 -1.47
CA ALA A 89 -6.34 10.46 -1.20
C ALA A 89 -6.05 9.60 -2.44
N LEU A 90 -6.72 9.89 -3.56
CA LEU A 90 -6.52 9.15 -4.81
C LEU A 90 -5.08 9.26 -5.36
N PRO A 91 -4.49 10.47 -5.56
CA PRO A 91 -3.13 10.56 -6.08
C PRO A 91 -2.07 9.97 -5.14
N VAL A 92 -2.25 10.07 -3.82
CA VAL A 92 -1.31 9.46 -2.86
C VAL A 92 -1.41 7.93 -2.90
N TYR A 93 -2.62 7.38 -2.99
CA TYR A 93 -2.80 5.93 -3.16
C TYR A 93 -2.19 5.44 -4.49
N ALA A 94 -2.38 6.19 -5.59
CA ALA A 94 -1.78 5.86 -6.88
C ALA A 94 -0.25 5.88 -6.82
N ALA A 95 0.35 6.83 -6.10
CA ALA A 95 1.80 6.87 -5.90
C ALA A 95 2.31 5.66 -5.08
N ALA A 96 1.58 5.26 -4.04
CA ALA A 96 1.90 4.05 -3.27
C ALA A 96 1.90 2.80 -4.16
N LEU A 97 0.87 2.66 -5.01
CA LEU A 97 0.80 1.54 -5.96
C LEU A 97 1.96 1.55 -6.97
N VAL A 98 2.41 2.72 -7.41
CA VAL A 98 3.62 2.83 -8.27
C VAL A 98 4.87 2.37 -7.52
N PHE A 99 5.00 2.69 -6.22
CA PHE A 99 6.12 2.20 -5.41
C PHE A 99 6.10 0.68 -5.23
N ASP A 100 4.93 0.08 -4.99
CA ASP A 100 4.77 -1.38 -4.95
C ASP A 100 5.20 -2.01 -6.29
N LEU A 101 4.69 -1.51 -7.42
CA LEU A 101 5.05 -2.02 -8.75
C LEU A 101 6.55 -1.86 -9.05
N THR A 102 7.14 -0.74 -8.62
CA THR A 102 8.58 -0.50 -8.79
C THR A 102 9.39 -1.48 -7.95
N GLY A 103 8.98 -1.70 -6.69
CA GLY A 103 9.57 -2.70 -5.83
C GLY A 103 9.51 -4.07 -6.49
N TRP A 104 8.31 -4.47 -6.93
CA TRP A 104 8.07 -5.76 -7.57
C TRP A 104 9.00 -6.02 -8.74
N VAL A 105 9.15 -5.07 -9.65
CA VAL A 105 10.09 -5.20 -10.77
C VAL A 105 11.54 -5.38 -10.31
N ILE A 106 11.95 -4.74 -9.22
CA ILE A 106 13.32 -4.86 -8.69
C ILE A 106 13.53 -6.27 -8.13
N TYR A 107 12.65 -6.74 -7.24
CA TYR A 107 12.89 -8.00 -6.55
C TYR A 107 12.47 -9.25 -7.33
N SER A 108 11.54 -9.16 -8.30
CA SER A 108 11.15 -10.28 -9.18
C SER A 108 12.27 -10.74 -10.11
N THR A 109 13.40 -10.03 -10.15
CA THR A 109 14.59 -10.43 -10.92
C THR A 109 15.59 -11.23 -10.08
N HIS A 110 15.31 -11.44 -8.79
CA HIS A 110 16.21 -12.10 -7.84
C HIS A 110 15.63 -13.43 -7.33
N SER A 111 16.26 -14.55 -7.68
CA SER A 111 15.84 -15.90 -7.26
C SER A 111 15.82 -16.14 -5.75
N LEU A 112 16.59 -15.39 -4.98
CA LEU A 112 16.56 -15.43 -3.50
C LEU A 112 15.25 -14.88 -2.94
N TYR A 113 14.64 -13.92 -3.63
CA TYR A 113 13.35 -13.38 -3.24
C TYR A 113 12.24 -14.41 -3.44
N ASP A 114 12.22 -15.08 -4.60
CA ASP A 114 11.23 -16.13 -4.89
C ASP A 114 11.28 -17.25 -3.84
N PHE A 115 12.48 -17.71 -3.50
CA PHE A 115 12.67 -18.73 -2.46
C PHE A 115 12.19 -18.28 -1.07
N TRP A 116 12.49 -17.04 -0.68
CA TRP A 116 12.04 -16.48 0.60
C TRP A 116 10.53 -16.28 0.64
N SER A 117 9.93 -15.81 -0.47
CA SER A 117 8.50 -15.56 -0.60
C SER A 117 7.70 -16.87 -0.45
N ASP A 118 8.11 -17.91 -1.19
CA ASP A 118 7.51 -19.25 -1.14
C ASP A 118 7.62 -19.88 0.25
N SER A 119 8.79 -19.77 0.90
CA SER A 119 9.01 -20.33 2.24
C SER A 119 8.29 -19.58 3.35
N SER A 120 7.89 -18.33 3.09
CA SER A 120 7.21 -17.47 4.07
C SER A 120 5.68 -17.45 3.92
N ASN A 121 5.09 -18.25 3.01
CA ASN A 121 3.66 -18.22 2.67
C ASN A 121 3.15 -16.79 2.38
N GLN A 122 3.96 -15.97 1.71
CA GLN A 122 3.53 -14.63 1.34
C GLN A 122 2.43 -14.72 0.28
N ILE A 123 1.52 -13.74 0.30
CA ILE A 123 0.57 -13.58 -0.80
C ILE A 123 1.40 -13.30 -2.06
N GLU A 124 1.13 -14.04 -3.14
CA GLU A 124 1.81 -13.83 -4.42
C GLU A 124 1.69 -12.36 -4.84
N ASP A 125 2.82 -11.70 -5.15
CA ASP A 125 2.87 -10.25 -5.37
C ASP A 125 1.90 -9.78 -6.46
N TRP A 126 1.70 -10.58 -7.50
CA TRP A 126 0.77 -10.23 -8.58
C TRP A 126 -0.69 -10.23 -8.11
N VAL A 127 -1.05 -11.09 -7.14
CA VAL A 127 -2.39 -11.09 -6.52
C VAL A 127 -2.57 -9.82 -5.71
N ALA A 128 -1.59 -9.49 -4.86
CA ALA A 128 -1.63 -8.26 -4.06
C ALA A 128 -1.73 -7.02 -4.96
N ASN A 129 -0.85 -6.88 -5.94
CA ASN A 129 -0.86 -5.77 -6.90
C ASN A 129 -2.16 -5.70 -7.70
N GLY A 130 -2.73 -6.84 -8.10
CA GLY A 130 -4.03 -6.91 -8.77
C GLY A 130 -5.17 -6.37 -7.90
N LEU A 131 -5.23 -6.80 -6.63
CA LEU A 131 -6.24 -6.31 -5.68
C LEU A 131 -6.08 -4.81 -5.38
N LEU A 132 -4.84 -4.31 -5.30
CA LEU A 132 -4.55 -2.89 -5.08
C LEU A 132 -4.97 -2.05 -6.29
N LEU A 133 -4.81 -2.57 -7.51
CA LEU A 133 -5.32 -1.95 -8.73
C LEU A 133 -6.85 -1.90 -8.74
N VAL A 134 -7.53 -2.97 -8.32
CA VAL A 134 -8.98 -2.97 -8.12
C VAL A 134 -9.37 -1.90 -7.09
N GLY A 135 -8.60 -1.75 -6.01
CA GLY A 135 -8.76 -0.67 -5.04
C GLY A 135 -8.66 0.72 -5.67
N LEU A 136 -7.69 0.94 -6.58
CA LEU A 136 -7.53 2.19 -7.31
C LEU A 136 -8.78 2.52 -8.16
N ILE A 137 -9.29 1.52 -8.88
CA ILE A 137 -10.53 1.65 -9.67
C ILE A 137 -11.71 2.02 -8.75
N GLY A 138 -11.82 1.36 -7.59
CA GLY A 138 -12.83 1.69 -6.58
C GLY A 138 -12.75 3.16 -6.11
N LEU A 139 -11.54 3.66 -5.84
CA LEU A 139 -11.34 5.06 -5.46
C LEU A 139 -11.68 6.05 -6.59
N ILE A 140 -11.40 5.69 -7.84
CA ILE A 140 -11.80 6.48 -9.02
C ILE A 140 -13.33 6.56 -9.08
N ILE A 141 -14.03 5.44 -8.93
CA ILE A 141 -15.50 5.38 -8.92
C ILE A 141 -16.06 6.26 -7.81
N LEU A 142 -15.53 6.16 -6.58
CA LEU A 142 -15.94 7.01 -5.46
C LEU A 142 -15.76 8.51 -5.76
N ARG A 143 -14.64 8.88 -6.39
CA ARG A 143 -14.38 10.27 -6.80
C ARG A 143 -15.36 10.73 -7.89
N GLN A 144 -15.70 9.88 -8.85
CA GLN A 144 -16.65 10.24 -9.90
C GLN A 144 -18.08 10.38 -9.36
N ALA A 145 -18.46 9.53 -8.40
CA ALA A 145 -19.74 9.56 -7.69
C ALA A 145 -19.86 10.72 -6.67
N GLY A 146 -18.83 11.54 -6.49
CA GLY A 146 -18.84 12.68 -5.56
C GLY A 146 -18.63 12.31 -4.09
N ALA A 147 -18.27 11.06 -3.79
CA ALA A 147 -17.98 10.59 -2.44
C ALA A 147 -16.60 11.00 -1.92
N LEU A 148 -15.70 11.41 -2.83
CA LEU A 148 -14.40 12.01 -2.54
C LEU A 148 -14.29 13.38 -3.24
N PRO A 149 -13.72 14.41 -2.59
CA PRO A 149 -13.62 15.72 -3.20
C PRO A 149 -12.71 15.71 -4.43
N LYS A 150 -13.11 16.43 -5.48
CA LYS A 150 -12.34 16.54 -6.72
C LYS A 150 -11.21 17.58 -6.66
N ARG A 151 -11.29 18.54 -5.73
CA ARG A 151 -10.33 19.65 -5.57
C ARG A 151 -9.94 19.80 -4.10
N LEU A 152 -8.74 20.30 -3.87
CA LEU A 152 -8.29 20.74 -2.56
C LEU A 152 -9.11 21.98 -2.18
N VAL A 153 -9.90 21.89 -1.10
CA VAL A 153 -10.58 23.07 -0.56
C VAL A 153 -9.55 23.81 0.29
N ILE A 154 -8.93 24.82 -0.29
CA ILE A 154 -8.08 25.76 0.45
C ILE A 154 -9.02 26.84 0.97
N SER A 155 -9.49 26.73 2.22
CA SER A 155 -10.12 27.86 2.89
C SER A 155 -9.04 28.93 3.11
N ARG A 156 -9.22 30.10 2.50
CA ARG A 156 -8.44 31.30 2.80
C ARG A 156 -8.84 31.86 4.16
#